data_AF-A0A7Y8HA37-F1
#
_entry.id   AF-A0A7Y8HA37-F1
#
_cell.length_a   1.000
_cell.length_b   1.000
_cell.length_c   1.000
_cell.angle_alpha   90.00
_cell.angle_beta   90.00
_cell.angle_gamma   90.00
#
_symmetry.space_group_name_H-M   'P 1'
#
loop_
_entity.id
_entity.type
_entity.pdbx_description
1 polymer ?
#
loop_
_entity_poly.entity_id
_entity_poly.type
_entity_poly.pdbx_seq_one_letter_code
_entity_poly.pdbx_strand_id
1 'polypeptide(L)'
;MIRSKFPLKILKSNQKDKFKITTSIDNISRRSTNIRQELSYLEEDYSLLIKIIRDVIFLSSKSKKADPRLFWLAGEYIYRFLERIENMDFYLIKQNNTIARDVGVSESSIKKILAFRKRFVKLSMINPSIPWKKYRDNKIPVSDDI
;
A
#
# COMPACT_ATOMS: atom_id res chain seq x y z
N MET A 1 21.72 -12.68 13.43
CA MET A 1 22.34 -11.59 12.65
C MET A 1 21.21 -10.72 12.11
N ILE A 2 21.01 -9.50 12.62
CA ILE A 2 19.94 -8.61 12.15
C ILE A 2 20.39 -8.07 10.79
N ARG A 3 19.80 -8.54 9.68
CA ARG A 3 20.03 -7.92 8.38
C ARG A 3 19.47 -6.50 8.42
N SER A 4 20.34 -5.50 8.30
CA SER A 4 19.95 -4.10 8.24
C SER A 4 19.15 -3.85 6.95
N LYS A 5 17.84 -3.66 7.05
CA LYS A 5 17.01 -3.28 5.91
C LYS A 5 17.37 -1.87 5.43
N PHE A 6 17.24 -1.63 4.13
CA PHE A 6 17.63 -0.38 3.51
C PHE A 6 16.44 0.59 3.33
N PRO A 7 16.61 1.88 3.65
CA PRO A 7 15.55 2.86 3.47
C PRO A 7 15.25 3.11 1.99
N LEU A 8 13.96 3.16 1.65
CA LEU A 8 13.47 3.64 0.36
C LEU A 8 12.78 4.99 0.51
N LYS A 9 13.04 5.86 -0.46
CA LYS A 9 12.29 7.09 -0.70
C LYS A 9 11.67 7.03 -2.08
N ILE A 10 10.43 7.50 -2.18
CA ILE A 10 9.70 7.56 -3.45
C ILE A 10 9.51 9.02 -3.84
N LEU A 11 10.03 9.33 -5.02
CA LEU A 11 9.96 10.64 -5.66
C LEU A 11 8.99 10.55 -6.83
N LYS A 12 8.18 11.59 -7.04
CA LYS A 12 7.34 11.68 -8.22
C LYS A 12 8.22 12.05 -9.41
N SER A 13 8.13 11.31 -10.50
CA SER A 13 8.82 11.67 -11.74
C SER A 13 8.09 12.83 -12.43
N ASN A 14 8.80 13.53 -13.32
CA ASN A 14 8.19 14.54 -14.20
C ASN A 14 7.23 13.91 -15.22
N GLN A 15 7.33 12.59 -15.46
CA GLN A 15 6.38 11.84 -16.26
C GLN A 15 5.13 11.51 -15.44
N LYS A 16 3.95 11.76 -16.02
CA LYS A 16 2.65 11.51 -15.37
C LYS A 16 2.58 10.06 -14.88
N ASP A 17 2.26 9.90 -13.60
CA ASP A 17 2.06 8.61 -12.91
C ASP A 17 3.26 7.65 -12.92
N LYS A 18 4.47 8.18 -13.12
CA LYS A 18 5.71 7.44 -12.85
C LYS A 18 6.36 7.89 -11.56
N PHE A 19 6.92 6.93 -10.85
CA PHE A 19 7.64 7.15 -9.61
C PHE A 19 9.08 6.69 -9.74
N LYS A 20 9.96 7.37 -9.01
CA LYS A 20 11.37 7.04 -8.91
C LYS A 20 11.66 6.61 -7.47
N ILE A 21 12.37 5.49 -7.30
CA ILE A 21 12.69 4.95 -5.99
C ILE A 21 14.19 5.05 -5.77
N THR A 22 14.57 5.59 -4.61
CA THR A 22 15.98 5.77 -4.25
C THR A 22 16.27 5.22 -2.86
N THR A 23 17.51 4.76 -2.66
CA THR A 23 18.07 4.38 -1.37
C THR A 23 19.39 5.14 -1.13
N SER A 24 19.99 5.03 0.05
CA SER A 24 21.25 5.71 0.34
C SER A 24 22.43 5.12 -0.45
N ILE A 25 23.37 5.98 -0.82
CA ILE A 25 24.54 5.64 -1.64
C ILE A 25 25.40 4.56 -0.96
N ASP A 26 25.54 4.62 0.37
CA ASP A 26 26.27 3.61 1.16
C ASP A 26 25.69 2.19 1.04
N ASN A 27 24.41 2.06 0.66
CA ASN A 27 23.75 0.78 0.47
C ASN A 27 23.93 0.25 -0.95
N ILE A 28 24.05 1.15 -1.93
CA ILE A 28 24.26 0.81 -3.35
C ILE A 28 25.63 0.16 -3.53
N SER A 29 26.66 0.64 -2.84
CA SER A 29 28.01 0.09 -2.90
C SER A 29 28.12 -1.30 -2.23
N ARG A 30 27.28 -1.60 -1.23
CA ARG A 30 27.29 -2.87 -0.49
C ARG A 30 26.59 -4.04 -1.19
N ARG A 31 25.65 -3.77 -2.11
CA ARG A 31 24.80 -4.79 -2.78
C ARG A 31 24.97 -4.80 -4.32
N SER A 32 26.13 -4.34 -4.79
CA SER A 32 26.39 -3.68 -6.08
C SER A 32 25.98 -4.39 -7.37
N THR A 33 25.63 -5.69 -7.37
CA THR A 33 25.30 -6.39 -8.62
C THR A 33 23.83 -6.23 -9.07
N ASN A 34 22.84 -6.19 -8.17
CA ASN A 34 21.41 -6.22 -8.58
C ASN A 34 20.53 -5.08 -8.04
N ILE A 35 21.06 -4.20 -7.19
CA ILE A 35 20.22 -3.17 -6.54
C ILE A 35 19.52 -2.24 -7.54
N ARG A 36 20.15 -1.93 -8.67
CA ARG A 36 19.53 -1.10 -9.72
C ARG A 36 18.30 -1.78 -10.33
N GLN A 37 18.38 -3.08 -10.60
CA GLN A 37 17.26 -3.85 -11.14
C GLN A 37 16.13 -3.97 -10.13
N GLU A 38 16.45 -4.22 -8.85
CA GLU A 38 15.47 -4.24 -7.75
C GLU A 38 14.73 -2.89 -7.63
N LEU A 39 15.47 -1.78 -7.67
CA LEU A 39 14.86 -0.45 -7.60
C LEU A 39 13.96 -0.17 -8.81
N SER A 40 14.39 -0.51 -10.03
CA SER A 40 13.56 -0.36 -11.24
C SER A 40 12.30 -1.23 -11.20
N TYR A 41 12.40 -2.47 -10.71
CA TYR A 41 11.21 -3.31 -10.49
C TYR A 41 10.23 -2.65 -9.51
N LEU A 42 10.74 -2.13 -8.39
CA LEU A 42 9.90 -1.48 -7.38
C LEU A 42 9.27 -0.17 -7.90
N GLU A 43 9.92 0.56 -8.81
CA GLU A 43 9.37 1.75 -9.47
C GLU A 43 8.12 1.40 -10.29
N GLU A 44 8.20 0.33 -11.09
CA GLU A 44 7.07 -0.17 -11.88
C GLU A 44 5.95 -0.70 -10.99
N ASP A 45 6.29 -1.52 -10.00
CA ASP A 45 5.33 -2.12 -9.07
C ASP A 45 4.60 -1.05 -8.23
N TYR A 46 5.32 -0.02 -7.76
CA TYR A 46 4.69 1.10 -7.05
C TYR A 46 3.82 1.96 -7.98
N SER A 47 4.24 2.19 -9.23
CA SER A 47 3.43 2.93 -10.19
C SER A 47 2.10 2.21 -10.47
N LEU A 48 2.15 0.88 -10.63
CA LEU A 48 0.96 0.05 -10.78
C LEU A 48 0.08 0.07 -9.52
N LEU A 49 0.69 -0.04 -8.33
CA LEU A 49 -0.01 0.04 -7.05
C LEU A 49 -0.83 1.34 -6.94
N ILE A 50 -0.21 2.49 -7.20
CA ILE A 50 -0.87 3.79 -7.07
C ILE A 50 -2.01 3.92 -8.07
N LYS A 51 -1.83 3.44 -9.30
CA LYS A 51 -2.91 3.40 -10.31
C LYS A 51 -4.10 2.59 -9.79
N ILE A 52 -3.86 1.35 -9.34
CA ILE A 52 -4.91 0.46 -8.83
C ILE A 52 -5.65 1.10 -7.65
N ILE A 53 -4.94 1.65 -6.66
CA ILE A 53 -5.58 2.24 -5.48
C ILE A 53 -6.43 3.46 -5.87
N ARG A 54 -5.94 4.32 -6.76
CA ARG A 54 -6.71 5.47 -7.25
C ARG A 54 -7.98 5.02 -7.96
N ASP A 55 -7.90 4.00 -8.82
CA ASP A 55 -9.06 3.44 -9.52
C ASP A 55 -10.08 2.87 -8.53
N VAL A 56 -9.62 2.12 -7.53
CA VAL A 56 -10.46 1.56 -6.46
C VAL A 56 -11.18 2.65 -5.66
N ILE A 57 -10.45 3.71 -5.27
CA ILE A 57 -11.02 4.84 -4.53
C ILE A 57 -12.02 5.62 -5.41
N PHE A 58 -11.69 5.84 -6.67
CA PHE A 58 -12.58 6.49 -7.64
C PHE A 58 -13.87 5.69 -7.90
N LEU A 59 -13.77 4.37 -8.05
CA LEU A 59 -14.95 3.51 -8.16
C LEU A 59 -15.81 3.57 -6.90
N SER A 60 -15.18 3.64 -5.73
CA SER A 60 -15.90 3.75 -4.45
C SER A 60 -16.65 5.08 -4.29
N SER A 61 -16.16 6.18 -4.88
CA SER A 61 -16.80 7.50 -4.79
C SER A 61 -17.99 7.65 -5.75
N LYS A 62 -18.05 6.86 -6.83
CA LYS A 62 -19.19 6.85 -7.75
C LYS A 62 -20.44 6.17 -7.19
N SER A 63 -20.28 5.27 -6.22
CA SER A 63 -21.41 4.58 -5.61
C SER A 63 -21.99 5.41 -4.46
N LYS A 64 -23.33 5.49 -4.36
CA LYS A 64 -24.03 6.03 -3.17
C LYS A 64 -23.59 5.33 -1.88
N LYS A 65 -23.17 4.06 -1.99
CA LYS A 65 -22.68 3.24 -0.89
C LYS A 65 -21.34 2.63 -1.29
N ALA A 66 -20.27 3.19 -0.73
CA ALA A 66 -18.92 2.69 -0.84
C ALA A 66 -18.85 1.19 -0.45
N ASP A 67 -18.49 0.33 -1.41
CA ASP A 67 -18.33 -1.11 -1.22
C ASP A 67 -17.09 -1.38 -0.37
N PRO A 68 -17.21 -1.98 0.84
CA PRO A 68 -16.07 -2.27 1.70
C PRO A 68 -15.03 -3.20 1.07
N ARG A 69 -15.42 -4.07 0.13
CA ARG A 69 -14.50 -5.00 -0.55
C ARG A 69 -13.45 -4.25 -1.36
N LEU A 70 -13.82 -3.11 -1.93
CA LEU A 70 -12.89 -2.22 -2.65
C LEU A 70 -11.80 -1.68 -1.70
N PHE A 71 -12.18 -1.21 -0.52
CA PHE A 71 -11.20 -0.73 0.47
C PHE A 71 -10.32 -1.85 1.02
N TRP A 72 -10.85 -3.07 1.13
CA TRP A 72 -10.03 -4.22 1.47
C TRP A 72 -9.00 -4.52 0.40
N LEU A 73 -9.43 -4.53 -0.86
CA LEU A 73 -8.56 -4.78 -2.00
C LEU A 73 -7.44 -3.74 -2.08
N ALA A 74 -7.75 -2.45 -1.84
CA ALA A 74 -6.71 -1.42 -1.70
C ALA A 74 -5.72 -1.75 -0.58
N GLY A 75 -6.21 -2.16 0.60
CA GLY A 75 -5.36 -2.57 1.72
C GLY A 75 -4.53 -3.81 1.43
N GLU A 76 -5.06 -4.77 0.67
CA GLU A 76 -4.37 -5.98 0.21
C GLU A 76 -3.21 -5.63 -0.71
N TYR A 77 -3.44 -4.79 -1.73
CA TYR A 77 -2.38 -4.37 -2.65
C TYR A 77 -1.29 -3.58 -1.93
N ILE A 78 -1.65 -2.65 -1.02
CA ILE A 78 -0.65 -1.91 -0.24
C ILE A 78 0.18 -2.89 0.60
N TYR A 79 -0.46 -3.78 1.35
CA TYR A 79 0.25 -4.73 2.20
C TYR A 79 1.19 -5.63 1.38
N ARG A 80 0.75 -6.17 0.25
CA ARG A 80 1.60 -7.03 -0.61
C ARG A 80 2.80 -6.29 -1.18
N PHE A 81 2.64 -5.02 -1.51
CA PHE A 81 3.77 -4.19 -1.90
C PHE A 81 4.77 -4.04 -0.75
N LEU A 82 4.29 -3.78 0.48
CA LEU A 82 5.14 -3.62 1.65
C LEU A 82 5.86 -4.91 2.04
N GLU A 83 5.17 -6.05 1.96
CA GLU A 83 5.77 -7.36 2.17
C GLU A 83 6.86 -7.64 1.12
N ARG A 84 6.63 -7.29 -0.15
CA ARG A 84 7.64 -7.43 -1.21
C ARG A 84 8.87 -6.57 -0.97
N ILE A 85 8.73 -5.29 -0.62
CA ILE A 85 9.91 -4.46 -0.31
C ILE A 85 10.66 -5.03 0.90
N GLU A 86 9.95 -5.53 1.91
CA GLU A 86 10.58 -6.11 3.09
C GLU A 86 11.34 -7.39 2.78
N ASN A 87 10.80 -8.25 1.90
CA ASN A 87 11.46 -9.47 1.42
C ASN A 87 12.69 -9.18 0.56
N MET A 88 12.78 -7.99 -0.02
CA MET A 88 13.95 -7.51 -0.76
C MET A 88 14.98 -6.81 0.15
N ASP A 89 14.82 -6.88 1.47
CA ASP A 89 15.60 -6.17 2.50
C ASP A 89 15.47 -4.63 2.42
N PHE A 90 14.33 -4.10 1.99
CA PHE A 90 14.01 -2.67 1.98
C PHE A 90 12.92 -2.30 2.99
N TYR A 91 12.80 -1.01 3.31
CA TYR A 91 11.62 -0.47 3.99
C TYR A 91 11.28 0.94 3.49
N LEU A 92 9.99 1.26 3.40
CA LEU A 92 9.54 2.57 2.90
C LEU A 92 9.51 3.62 4.01
N ILE A 93 10.27 4.71 3.83
CA ILE A 93 10.24 5.85 4.74
C ILE A 93 8.88 6.55 4.66
N LYS A 94 8.30 6.86 5.84
CA LYS A 94 7.00 7.57 5.97
C LYS A 94 5.89 6.93 5.13
N GLN A 95 5.87 5.60 5.04
CA GLN A 95 4.96 4.80 4.22
C GLN A 95 3.56 5.37 4.03
N ASN A 96 2.82 5.58 5.13
CA ASN A 96 1.42 6.01 5.04
C ASN A 96 1.29 7.40 4.42
N ASN A 97 2.21 8.30 4.73
CA ASN A 97 2.24 9.66 4.21
C ASN A 97 2.57 9.67 2.70
N THR A 98 3.58 8.90 2.31
CA THR A 98 4.02 8.75 0.91
C THR A 98 2.88 8.22 0.03
N ILE A 99 2.24 7.12 0.45
CA ILE A 99 1.12 6.51 -0.28
C ILE A 99 -0.08 7.47 -0.30
N ALA A 100 -0.41 8.12 0.82
CA ALA A 100 -1.54 9.05 0.89
C ALA A 100 -1.39 10.23 -0.07
N ARG A 101 -0.19 10.85 -0.09
CA ARG A 101 0.16 11.93 -1.03
C ARG A 101 -0.02 11.48 -2.48
N ASP A 102 0.50 10.30 -2.81
CA ASP A 102 0.53 9.82 -4.19
C ASP A 102 -0.84 9.32 -4.66
N VAL A 103 -1.66 8.80 -3.76
CA VAL A 103 -3.05 8.43 -4.05
C VAL A 103 -3.97 9.66 -4.11
N GLY A 104 -3.68 10.71 -3.33
CA GLY A 104 -4.53 11.91 -3.22
C GLY A 104 -5.58 11.83 -2.11
N VAL A 105 -5.25 11.17 -0.99
CA VAL A 105 -6.12 11.03 0.19
C VAL A 105 -5.37 11.44 1.47
N SER A 106 -6.07 11.48 2.61
CA SER A 106 -5.43 11.72 3.89
C SER A 106 -4.60 10.51 4.37
N GLU A 107 -3.53 10.76 5.11
CA GLU A 107 -2.76 9.70 5.77
C GLU A 107 -3.62 8.85 6.71
N SER A 108 -4.60 9.47 7.38
CA SER A 108 -5.56 8.77 8.23
C SER A 108 -6.44 7.79 7.44
N SER A 109 -6.73 8.07 6.17
CA SER A 109 -7.47 7.15 5.29
C SER A 109 -6.66 5.91 4.96
N ILE A 110 -5.37 6.07 4.63
CA ILE A 110 -4.46 4.94 4.40
C ILE A 110 -4.30 4.09 5.67
N LYS A 111 -4.13 4.72 6.84
CA LYS A 111 -4.07 4.01 8.13
C LYS A 111 -5.32 3.17 8.37
N LYS A 112 -6.51 3.72 8.12
CA LYS A 112 -7.79 3.01 8.29
C LYS A 112 -7.95 1.86 7.31
N ILE A 113 -7.53 2.02 6.04
CA ILE A 113 -7.54 0.97 5.03
C ILE A 113 -6.62 -0.20 5.45
N LEU A 114 -5.39 0.11 5.88
CA LEU A 114 -4.44 -0.92 6.34
C LEU A 114 -4.92 -1.62 7.61
N ALA A 115 -5.44 -0.88 8.59
CA ALA A 115 -6.01 -1.46 9.80
C ALA A 115 -7.21 -2.38 9.48
N PHE A 116 -8.05 -1.97 8.52
CA PHE A 116 -9.17 -2.78 8.06
C PHE A 116 -8.71 -4.11 7.43
N ARG A 117 -7.75 -4.08 6.49
CA ARG A 117 -7.17 -5.31 5.93
C ARG A 117 -6.52 -6.19 7.01
N LYS A 118 -5.83 -5.59 7.99
CA LYS A 118 -5.19 -6.36 9.07
C LYS A 118 -6.21 -7.08 9.94
N ARG A 119 -7.35 -6.44 10.18
CA ARG A 119 -8.44 -7.01 10.98
C ARG A 119 -9.21 -8.11 10.24
N PHE A 120 -9.45 -7.95 8.94
CA PHE A 120 -10.14 -8.94 8.11
C PHE A 120 -9.15 -9.53 7.12
N VAL A 121 -8.50 -10.64 7.48
CA VAL A 121 -7.36 -11.17 6.70
C VAL A 121 -7.79 -11.74 5.35
N LYS A 122 -9.03 -12.21 5.22
CA LYS A 122 -9.58 -12.78 3.97
C LYS A 122 -10.73 -11.91 3.46
N LEU A 123 -10.82 -11.78 2.13
CA LEU A 123 -11.94 -11.07 1.49
C LEU A 123 -13.31 -11.65 1.87
N SER A 124 -13.38 -12.97 2.08
CA SER A 124 -14.61 -13.68 2.48
C SER A 124 -15.17 -13.22 3.83
N MET A 125 -14.35 -12.59 4.68
CA MET A 125 -14.79 -12.06 5.97
C MET A 125 -15.55 -10.72 5.83
N ILE A 126 -15.67 -10.18 4.61
CA ILE A 126 -16.27 -8.87 4.36
C ILE A 126 -17.66 -9.04 3.76
N ASN A 127 -18.66 -8.65 4.53
CA ASN A 127 -20.02 -8.54 4.06
C ASN A 127 -20.22 -7.22 3.26
N PRO A 128 -20.50 -7.25 1.95
CA PRO A 128 -20.71 -6.06 1.11
C PRO A 128 -22.01 -5.31 1.43
N SER A 129 -22.97 -5.97 2.09
CA SER A 129 -24.21 -5.32 2.54
C SER A 129 -23.95 -4.37 3.72
N ILE A 130 -22.79 -4.43 4.37
CA ILE A 130 -22.39 -3.52 5.44
C ILE A 130 -21.63 -2.32 4.82
N PRO A 131 -22.04 -1.06 5.06
CA PRO A 131 -21.33 0.10 4.52
C PRO A 131 -19.88 0.19 5.01
N TRP A 132 -18.96 0.61 4.14
CA TRP A 132 -17.54 0.89 4.48
C TRP A 132 -17.38 1.69 5.79
N LYS A 133 -18.22 2.71 6.01
CA LYS A 133 -18.18 3.55 7.22
C LYS A 133 -18.20 2.73 8.52
N LYS A 134 -18.98 1.66 8.60
CA LYS A 134 -19.06 0.81 9.80
C LYS A 134 -17.75 0.06 10.06
N TYR A 135 -17.14 -0.49 9.01
CA TYR A 135 -15.83 -1.13 9.11
C TYR A 135 -14.74 -0.13 9.48
N ARG A 136 -14.69 1.02 8.79
CA ARG A 136 -13.73 2.10 9.01
C ARG A 136 -13.75 2.63 10.44
N ASP A 137 -14.94 2.71 11.04
CA ASP A 137 -15.15 3.23 12.38
C ASP A 137 -15.12 2.10 13.45
N ASN A 138 -14.60 0.91 13.08
CA ASN A 138 -14.42 -0.25 13.96
C ASN A 138 -15.70 -0.77 14.64
N LYS A 139 -16.86 -0.57 14.01
CA LYS A 139 -18.17 -0.99 14.55
C LYS A 139 -18.56 -2.44 14.20
N ILE A 140 -17.69 -3.15 13.48
CA ILE A 140 -17.92 -4.54 13.05
C ILE A 140 -16.84 -5.40 13.70
N PRO A 141 -17.22 -6.37 14.58
CA PRO A 141 -16.27 -7.31 15.16
C PRO A 141 -15.74 -8.27 14.10
N VAL A 142 -14.60 -8.91 14.38
CA VAL A 142 -14.15 -10.08 13.62
C VAL A 142 -14.98 -11.25 14.13
N SER A 143 -15.65 -11.97 13.24
CA SER A 143 -16.25 -13.26 13.62
C SER A 143 -15.11 -14.26 13.78
N ASP A 144 -15.05 -14.95 14.92
CA ASP A 144 -14.08 -16.01 15.18
C ASP A 144 -14.41 -17.32 14.42
N ASP A 145 -15.51 -17.33 13.67
CA ASP A 145 -15.99 -18.52 12.93
C ASP A 145 -15.37 -18.61 11.53
N ILE A 146 -14.09 -19.02 11.46
CA ILE A 146 -13.50 -19.77 10.30
C ILE A 146 -12.47 -20.76 10.82
#